data_AF-A0A2R6L0X2-F1
#
_entry.id   AF-A0A2R6L0X2-F1
#
_cell.length_a   1.000
_cell.length_b   1.000
_cell.length_c   1.000
_cell.angle_alpha   90.00
_cell.angle_beta   90.00
_cell.angle_gamma   90.00
#
_symmetry.space_group_name_H-M   'P 1'
#
loop_
_entity.id
_entity.type
_entity.pdbx_description
1 polymer ?
#
loop_
_entity_poly.entity_id
_entity_poly.type
_entity_poly.pdbx_seq_one_letter_code
_entity_poly.pdbx_strand_id
1 'polypeptide(L)' 'MTTTIDTPDTDESCAYCGLPIFEHDPICVRDCTADCGAPSYFCNFACLSAYIDERDLALGDACEWSPE' A
#
# COMPACT_ATOMS: atom_id res chain seq x y z
N MET A 1 -19.35 -8.17 0.32
CA MET A 1 -18.63 -7.95 -0.95
C MET A 1 -17.39 -8.81 -0.92
N THR A 2 -17.24 -9.73 -1.88
CA THR A 2 -16.06 -10.59 -1.96
C THR A 2 -14.99 -9.82 -2.70
N THR A 3 -13.92 -9.47 -2.01
CA THR A 3 -12.79 -8.81 -2.64
C THR A 3 -11.90 -9.87 -3.28
N THR A 4 -11.97 -10.03 -4.59
CA THR A 4 -10.97 -10.84 -5.31
C THR A 4 -9.68 -10.03 -5.34
N ILE A 5 -8.65 -10.51 -4.64
CA ILE A 5 -7.29 -9.97 -4.79
C ILE A 5 -6.76 -10.57 -6.09
N ASP A 6 -6.61 -9.74 -7.12
CA ASP A 6 -5.94 -10.13 -8.35
C ASP A 6 -4.43 -10.05 -8.14
N THR A 7 -3.71 -11.07 -8.58
CA THR A 7 -2.24 -11.08 -8.48
C THR A 7 -1.68 -10.07 -9.49
N PRO A 8 -0.85 -9.09 -9.09
CA PRO A 8 -0.28 -8.12 -10.02
C PRO A 8 0.55 -8.76 -11.12
N ASP A 9 0.71 -8.04 -12.23
CA ASP A 9 1.60 -8.41 -13.33
C ASP A 9 3.05 -8.56 -12.86
N THR A 10 3.81 -9.46 -13.47
CA THR A 10 5.20 -9.76 -13.05
C THR A 10 6.16 -8.56 -13.10
N ASP A 11 5.82 -7.52 -13.85
CA ASP A 11 6.61 -6.29 -14.00
C ASP A 11 6.15 -5.17 -13.05
N GLU A 12 5.24 -5.48 -12.12
CA GLU A 12 4.69 -4.50 -11.18
C GLU A 12 5.81 -3.83 -10.37
N SER A 13 5.75 -2.50 -10.35
CA SER A 13 6.82 -1.65 -9.83
C SER A 13 6.46 -1.10 -8.46
N CYS A 14 7.44 -1.06 -7.57
CA CYS A 14 7.27 -0.48 -6.24
C CYS A 14 6.95 1.01 -6.33
N ALA A 15 5.85 1.43 -5.71
CA ALA A 15 5.41 2.83 -5.67
C ALA A 15 6.41 3.78 -4.99
N TYR A 16 7.35 3.24 -4.21
CA TYR A 16 8.41 4.02 -3.56
C TYR A 16 9.72 4.03 -4.36
N CYS A 17 10.32 2.87 -4.62
CA CYS A 17 11.67 2.79 -5.19
C CYS A 17 11.70 2.46 -6.70
N GLY A 18 10.56 2.14 -7.32
CA GLY A 18 10.45 1.81 -8.74
C GLY A 18 11.04 0.46 -9.16
N LEU A 19 11.52 -0.35 -8.22
CA LEU A 19 12.05 -1.69 -8.50
C LEU A 19 10.91 -2.72 -8.66
N PRO A 20 11.15 -3.84 -9.36
CA PRO A 20 10.18 -4.92 -9.48
C PRO A 20 9.85 -5.53 -8.12
N ILE A 21 8.56 -5.59 -7.77
CA ILE A 21 8.14 -6.00 -6.41
C ILE A 21 8.39 -7.48 -6.13
N PHE A 22 8.37 -8.31 -7.18
CA PHE A 22 8.50 -9.77 -7.07
C PHE A 22 9.93 -10.26 -6.81
N GLU A 23 10.93 -9.37 -6.82
CA GLU A 23 12.29 -9.68 -6.35
C GLU A 23 12.41 -9.64 -4.81
N HIS A 24 11.31 -9.34 -4.11
CA HIS A 24 11.25 -9.13 -2.66
C HIS A 24 10.04 -9.81 -2.00
N ASP A 25 9.56 -9.29 -0.85
CA ASP A 25 8.37 -9.76 -0.10
C ASP A 25 7.27 -8.69 -0.22
N PRO A 26 6.49 -8.71 -1.31
CA PRO A 26 5.70 -7.57 -1.72
C PRO A 26 4.49 -7.34 -0.82
N ILE A 27 4.18 -6.06 -0.57
CA ILE A 27 3.00 -5.63 0.17
C ILE A 27 2.08 -4.84 -0.76
N CYS A 28 0.80 -5.17 -0.73
CA CYS A 28 -0.25 -4.47 -1.46
C CYS A 28 -1.08 -3.64 -0.49
N VAL A 29 -1.17 -2.34 -0.72
CA VAL A 29 -2.05 -1.44 0.04
C VAL A 29 -3.13 -0.93 -0.90
N ARG A 30 -4.38 -1.13 -0.52
CA ARG A 30 -5.51 -0.57 -1.27
C ARG A 30 -6.12 0.58 -0.48
N ASP A 31 -6.22 1.72 -1.13
CA ASP A 31 -6.97 2.85 -0.62
C ASP A 31 -8.44 2.71 -1.03
N CYS A 32 -9.31 2.46 -0.04
CA CYS A 32 -10.75 2.36 -0.27
C CYS A 32 -11.47 3.70 -0.09
N THR A 33 -10.78 4.76 0.34
CA THR A 33 -11.36 6.10 0.52
C THR A 33 -11.49 6.83 -0.82
N ALA A 34 -10.64 6.48 -1.80
CA ALA A 34 -10.70 6.93 -3.18
C ALA A 34 -11.30 5.85 -4.12
N ASP A 35 -12.58 5.51 -3.93
CA ASP A 35 -13.35 4.61 -4.82
C ASP A 35 -12.81 3.17 -4.94
N CYS A 36 -12.02 2.71 -3.96
CA CYS A 36 -11.29 1.44 -4.07
C CYS A 36 -10.41 1.39 -5.34
N GLY A 37 -9.68 2.47 -5.61
CA GLY A 37 -8.75 2.59 -6.73
C GLY A 37 -7.69 1.48 -6.81
N ALA A 38 -6.93 1.49 -7.91
CA ALA A 38 -5.88 0.51 -8.14
C ALA A 38 -4.94 0.43 -6.91
N PRO A 39 -4.64 -0.78 -6.41
CA PRO A 39 -3.76 -0.94 -5.25
C PRO A 39 -2.37 -0.37 -5.53
N SER A 40 -1.74 0.17 -4.50
CA SER A 40 -0.32 0.51 -4.50
C SER A 40 0.50 -0.69 -4.05
N TYR A 41 1.60 -0.93 -4.74
CA TYR A 41 2.48 -2.07 -4.49
C TYR A 41 3.84 -1.60 -3.95
N PHE A 42 4.40 -2.35 -3.00
CA PHE A 42 5.67 -2.04 -2.35
C PHE A 42 6.54 -3.27 -2.23
N CYS A 43 7.87 -3.11 -2.33
CA CYS A 43 8.81 -4.23 -2.19
C CYS A 43 8.76 -4.93 -0.83
N ASN A 44 8.44 -4.18 0.24
CA ASN A 44 8.35 -4.64 1.63
C ASN A 44 7.93 -3.47 2.55
N PHE A 45 7.85 -3.73 3.87
CA PHE A 45 7.48 -2.74 4.89
C PHE A 45 8.42 -1.53 4.94
N ALA A 46 9.70 -1.66 4.57
CA ALA A 46 10.62 -0.52 4.59
C ALA A 46 10.26 0.50 3.50
N CYS A 47 9.93 0.03 2.29
CA CYS A 47 9.47 0.90 1.21
C CYS A 47 8.11 1.54 1.53
N LEU A 48 7.19 0.78 2.14
CA LEU A 48 5.91 1.30 2.58
C LEU A 48 6.08 2.38 3.67
N SER A 49 6.89 2.13 4.70
CA SER A 49 7.13 3.10 5.77
C SER A 49 7.71 4.39 5.21
N ALA A 50 8.77 4.30 4.40
CA ALA A 50 9.38 5.49 3.81
C ALA A 50 8.41 6.28 2.93
N TYR A 51 7.53 5.60 2.20
CA TYR A 51 6.46 6.24 1.42
C TYR A 51 5.45 6.98 2.29
N ILE A 52 5.03 6.39 3.41
CA ILE A 52 4.10 6.99 4.39
C ILE A 52 4.73 8.21 5.04
N ASP A 53 5.98 8.07 5.53
CA ASP A 53 6.72 9.12 6.22
C ASP A 53 6.97 10.33 5.30
N GLU A 54 7.41 10.12 4.05
CA GLU A 54 7.73 11.20 3.11
C GLU A 54 6.49 12.01 2.65
N ARG A 55 5.31 11.39 2.68
CA ARG A 55 4.05 11.99 2.23
C ARG A 55 3.11 12.38 3.37
N ASP A 56 3.56 12.23 4.62
CA ASP A 56 2.77 12.48 5.82
C ASP A 56 1.42 11.74 5.81
N LEU A 57 1.35 10.52 5.26
CA LEU A 57 0.07 9.82 5.05
C LEU A 57 -0.59 9.38 6.36
N ALA A 58 0.18 9.26 7.43
CA ALA A 58 -0.36 8.98 8.77
C ALA A 58 -0.89 10.24 9.47
N LEU A 59 -0.68 11.44 8.92
CA LEU A 59 -1.05 12.68 9.58
C LEU A 59 -2.57 12.90 9.53
N GLY A 60 -3.19 12.91 10.71
CA GLY A 60 -4.64 13.09 10.83
C GLY A 60 -5.43 11.83 10.51
N ASP A 61 -4.76 10.73 10.16
CA ASP A 61 -5.39 9.42 10.08
C ASP A 61 -5.45 8.81 11.48
N ALA A 62 -6.64 8.41 11.88
CA ALA A 62 -6.90 7.74 13.14
C ALA A 62 -8.05 6.77 12.90
N CYS A 63 -7.89 5.54 13.36
CA CYS A 63 -9.05 4.68 13.54
C CYS A 63 -10.07 5.41 14.43
N GLU A 64 -11.37 5.14 14.27
CA GLU A 64 -12.36 5.38 15.32
C GLU A 64 -11.98 4.52 16.53
N TRP A 65 -10.96 4.93 17.26
CA TRP A 65 -10.54 4.30 18.48
C TRP A 65 -11.18 5.06 19.62
N SER A 66 -12.37 4.59 20.01
CA SER A 66 -12.97 4.94 21.29
C SER A 66 -12.49 3.94 22.35
N PRO A 67 -11.74 4.38 23.37
CA PRO A 67 -11.39 3.55 24.52
C PRO A 67 -12.56 3.28 25.49
N GLU A 68 -13.77 3.70 25.13
CA GLU A 68 -14.99 3.64 25.94
C GLU A 68 -15.54 2.21 26.09
#